data_AF-A0A7Y9PJ33-F1
#
_entry.id   AF-A0A7Y9PJ33-F1
#
_cell.length_a   1.000
_cell.length_b   1.000
_cell.length_c   1.000
_cell.angle_alpha   90.00
_cell.angle_beta   90.00
_cell.angle_gamma   90.00
#
_symmetry.space_group_name_H-M   'P 1'
#
loop_
_entity.id
_entity.type
_entity.pdbx_description
1 polymer ?
#
loop_
_entity_poly.entity_id
_entity_poly.type
_entity_poly.pdbx_seq_one_letter_code
_entity_poly.pdbx_strand_id
1 'polypeptide(L)'
;MAERLGLSLDVVEFRPTQIREIAAIRSRLPVGKIYFEVPSGTDPAEYVAAIADAGGYAKIRTGGVTQHAIPSVHEVAHFLSYCVTRHVPFKATAGLHHALRGIHPLTYAPDSERALMYGFINVILATSMLSLGGDIGVASALLEDSLPTSFSFDGECARWRDQRFAMYELVHVRENIMMGFGSCSFTEPLDEMKQLRWL
;
A
#
# COMPACT_ATOMS: atom_id res chain seq x y z
N MET A 1 -12.77 -33.69 -20.40
CA MET A 1 -13.27 -32.82 -19.30
C MET A 1 -12.24 -32.88 -18.20
N ALA A 2 -11.46 -31.83 -17.98
CA ALA A 2 -10.55 -31.79 -16.84
C ALA A 2 -11.39 -31.73 -15.56
N GLU A 3 -11.23 -32.72 -14.68
CA GLU A 3 -11.78 -32.70 -13.33
C GLU A 3 -11.40 -31.38 -12.66
N ARG A 4 -12.40 -30.63 -12.18
CA ARG A 4 -12.16 -29.55 -11.24
C ARG A 4 -11.68 -30.19 -9.94
N LEU A 5 -10.36 -30.28 -9.77
CA LEU A 5 -9.75 -30.36 -8.43
C LEU A 5 -10.45 -29.28 -7.60
N GLY A 6 -11.09 -29.65 -6.49
CA GLY A 6 -11.94 -28.77 -5.67
C GLY A 6 -11.23 -27.60 -4.97
N LEU A 7 -10.14 -27.10 -5.55
CA LEU A 7 -9.33 -25.98 -5.10
C LEU A 7 -9.54 -24.79 -6.04
N SER A 8 -10.00 -23.67 -5.50
CA SER A 8 -10.08 -22.39 -6.23
C SER A 8 -8.88 -21.52 -5.89
N LEU A 9 -8.16 -21.08 -6.92
CA LEU A 9 -7.13 -20.06 -6.79
C LEU A 9 -7.79 -18.68 -6.72
N ASP A 10 -7.73 -18.03 -5.55
CA ASP A 10 -8.34 -16.70 -5.36
C ASP A 10 -7.38 -15.58 -5.80
N VAL A 11 -6.12 -15.63 -5.33
CA VAL A 11 -5.12 -14.60 -5.55
C VAL A 11 -3.78 -15.21 -5.99
N VAL A 12 -3.15 -14.58 -6.99
CA VAL A 12 -1.77 -14.83 -7.41
C VAL A 12 -0.97 -13.54 -7.27
N GLU A 13 0.24 -13.64 -6.76
CA GLU A 13 1.21 -12.54 -6.79
C GLU A 13 2.33 -12.87 -7.75
N PHE A 14 2.69 -11.92 -8.62
CA PHE A 14 3.76 -12.07 -9.58
C PHE A 14 4.68 -10.85 -9.52
N ARG A 15 5.99 -11.09 -9.57
CA ARG A 15 7.01 -10.03 -9.66
C ARG A 15 7.58 -10.01 -11.08
N PRO A 16 7.07 -9.16 -11.98
CA PRO A 16 7.63 -9.02 -13.31
C PRO A 16 9.06 -8.47 -13.23
N THR A 17 9.95 -9.10 -14.00
CA THR A 17 11.28 -8.56 -14.32
C THR A 17 11.23 -7.61 -15.51
N GLN A 18 10.21 -7.74 -16.36
CA GLN A 18 9.99 -6.90 -17.53
C GLN A 18 8.49 -6.64 -17.74
N ILE A 19 8.11 -5.44 -18.16
CA ILE A 19 6.69 -5.02 -18.29
C ILE A 19 5.87 -5.97 -19.17
N ARG A 20 6.45 -6.49 -20.27
CA ARG A 20 5.75 -7.43 -21.17
C ARG A 20 5.28 -8.72 -20.49
N GLU A 21 5.86 -9.07 -19.34
CA GLU A 21 5.46 -10.27 -18.59
C GLU A 21 4.06 -10.14 -17.98
N ILE A 22 3.58 -8.91 -17.74
CA ILE A 22 2.25 -8.66 -17.18
C ILE A 22 1.16 -9.23 -18.11
N ALA A 23 1.19 -8.86 -19.39
CA ALA A 23 0.25 -9.39 -20.39
C ALA A 23 0.42 -10.90 -20.61
N ALA A 24 1.68 -11.39 -20.61
CA ALA A 24 1.96 -12.81 -20.78
C ALA A 24 1.38 -13.65 -19.64
N ILE A 25 1.55 -13.22 -18.39
CA ILE A 25 0.99 -13.89 -17.21
C ILE A 25 -0.53 -13.82 -17.22
N ARG A 26 -1.10 -12.65 -17.51
CA ARG A 26 -2.56 -12.49 -17.58
C ARG A 26 -3.19 -13.43 -18.61
N SER A 27 -2.54 -13.65 -19.75
CA SER A 27 -3.04 -14.57 -20.79
C SER A 27 -3.08 -16.03 -20.32
N ARG A 28 -2.16 -16.43 -19.43
CA ARG A 28 -2.06 -17.79 -18.87
C ARG A 28 -2.98 -18.02 -17.67
N LEU A 29 -3.33 -16.94 -16.95
CA LEU A 29 -4.21 -16.95 -15.80
C LEU A 29 -5.40 -16.00 -16.05
N PRO A 30 -6.36 -16.38 -16.91
CA PRO A 30 -7.44 -15.50 -17.35
C PRO A 30 -8.53 -15.30 -16.28
N VAL A 31 -8.42 -15.91 -15.11
CA VAL A 31 -9.39 -15.80 -14.01
C VAL A 31 -8.67 -15.60 -12.68
N GLY A 32 -9.35 -14.94 -11.74
CA GLY A 32 -8.80 -14.62 -10.42
C GLY A 32 -8.03 -13.30 -10.37
N LYS A 33 -7.66 -12.90 -9.15
CA LYS A 33 -6.93 -11.65 -8.89
C LYS A 33 -5.44 -11.88 -9.04
N ILE A 34 -4.78 -11.13 -9.92
CA ILE A 34 -3.33 -11.18 -10.08
C ILE A 34 -2.75 -9.84 -9.64
N TYR A 35 -1.95 -9.87 -8.57
CA TYR A 35 -1.17 -8.73 -8.12
C TYR A 35 0.20 -8.75 -8.77
N PHE A 36 0.52 -7.69 -9.50
CA PHE A 36 1.82 -7.49 -10.10
C PHE A 36 2.64 -6.52 -9.23
N GLU A 37 3.78 -7.00 -8.73
CA GLU A 37 4.68 -6.17 -7.94
C GLU A 37 5.43 -5.18 -8.83
N VAL A 38 5.25 -3.89 -8.58
CA VAL A 38 6.01 -2.83 -9.26
C VAL A 38 7.40 -2.74 -8.64
N PRO A 39 8.48 -2.89 -9.43
CA PRO A 39 9.84 -2.84 -8.90
C PRO A 39 10.19 -1.47 -8.28
N SER A 40 10.82 -1.49 -7.10
CA SER A 40 11.39 -0.29 -6.48
C SER A 40 12.50 0.31 -7.35
N GLY A 41 12.76 1.62 -7.25
CA GLY A 41 13.76 2.31 -8.05
C GLY A 41 13.38 2.51 -9.52
N THR A 42 12.12 2.28 -9.89
CA THR A 42 11.61 2.52 -11.25
C THR A 42 10.45 3.52 -11.23
N ASP A 43 10.22 4.21 -12.34
CA ASP A 43 8.98 4.98 -12.51
C ASP A 43 7.80 4.00 -12.62
N PRO A 44 6.83 4.04 -11.69
CA PRO A 44 5.68 3.14 -11.72
C PRO A 44 4.75 3.35 -12.92
N ALA A 45 4.84 4.45 -13.65
CA ALA A 45 3.88 4.82 -14.71
C ALA A 45 3.62 3.71 -15.74
N GLU A 46 4.69 3.15 -16.33
CA GLU A 46 4.56 2.13 -17.38
C GLU A 46 4.07 0.79 -16.83
N TYR A 47 4.51 0.41 -15.63
CA TYR A 47 4.03 -0.79 -14.96
C TYR A 47 2.55 -0.68 -14.63
N VAL A 48 2.12 0.43 -14.01
CA VAL A 48 0.71 0.65 -13.64
C VAL A 48 -0.16 0.69 -14.91
N ALA A 49 0.30 1.31 -15.99
CA ALA A 49 -0.40 1.29 -17.27
C ALA A 49 -0.60 -0.14 -17.81
N ALA A 50 0.47 -0.95 -17.86
CA ALA A 50 0.39 -2.33 -18.31
C ALA A 50 -0.49 -3.21 -17.39
N ILE A 51 -0.49 -2.95 -16.09
CA ILE A 51 -1.38 -3.63 -15.13
C ILE A 51 -2.84 -3.26 -15.39
N ALA A 52 -3.12 -1.97 -15.66
CA ALA A 52 -4.46 -1.51 -16.02
C ALA A 52 -4.97 -2.21 -17.29
N ASP A 53 -4.16 -2.24 -18.35
CA ASP A 53 -4.49 -2.88 -19.63
C ASP A 53 -4.75 -4.39 -19.47
N ALA A 54 -4.06 -5.02 -18.52
CA ALA A 54 -4.24 -6.44 -18.19
C ALA A 54 -5.42 -6.72 -17.24
N GLY A 55 -6.08 -5.70 -16.70
CA GLY A 55 -7.10 -5.86 -15.65
C GLY A 55 -6.54 -6.48 -14.37
N GLY A 56 -5.28 -6.18 -14.05
CA GLY A 56 -4.58 -6.68 -12.87
C GLY A 56 -4.71 -5.77 -11.66
N TYR A 57 -4.05 -6.18 -10.59
CA TYR A 57 -3.90 -5.42 -9.35
C TYR A 57 -2.43 -5.04 -9.20
N ALA A 58 -2.13 -3.86 -8.67
CA ALA A 58 -0.76 -3.46 -8.39
C ALA A 58 -0.32 -3.87 -6.98
N LYS A 59 0.97 -4.07 -6.79
CA LYS A 59 1.57 -4.28 -5.47
C LYS A 59 2.83 -3.44 -5.35
N ILE A 60 2.96 -2.74 -4.23
CA ILE A 60 4.19 -2.04 -3.85
C ILE A 60 4.79 -2.69 -2.60
N ARG A 61 6.13 -2.71 -2.55
CA ARG A 61 6.87 -2.95 -1.31
C ARG A 61 7.25 -1.61 -0.70
N THR A 62 6.94 -1.41 0.57
CA THR A 62 7.28 -0.21 1.35
C THR A 62 8.49 -0.44 2.27
N GLY A 63 9.13 -1.61 2.17
CA GLY A 63 10.26 -1.98 3.01
C GLY A 63 10.79 -3.39 2.78
N GLY A 64 11.68 -3.79 3.68
CA GLY A 64 12.35 -5.09 3.71
C GLY A 64 13.28 -5.19 4.92
N VAL A 65 14.21 -6.14 4.88
CA VAL A 65 15.15 -6.39 5.99
C VAL A 65 16.42 -5.51 5.93
N THR A 66 16.49 -4.58 4.98
CA THR A 66 17.59 -3.63 4.80
C THR A 66 17.04 -2.23 4.55
N GLN A 67 17.79 -1.19 4.91
CA GLN A 67 17.38 0.20 4.69
C GLN A 67 17.10 0.50 3.20
N HIS A 68 17.93 -0.04 2.30
CA HIS A 68 17.80 0.15 0.86
C HIS A 68 16.53 -0.47 0.26
N ALA A 69 15.83 -1.34 1.00
CA ALA A 69 14.55 -1.90 0.58
C ALA A 69 13.36 -0.98 0.88
N ILE A 70 13.56 0.13 1.60
CA ILE A 70 12.53 1.13 1.87
C ILE A 70 12.56 2.15 0.72
N PRO A 71 11.52 2.22 -0.13
CA PRO A 71 11.44 3.24 -1.18
C PRO A 71 11.35 4.64 -0.57
N SER A 72 11.73 5.64 -1.35
CA SER A 72 11.55 7.04 -0.98
C SER A 72 10.07 7.44 -0.94
N VAL A 73 9.77 8.54 -0.24
CA VAL A 73 8.40 9.11 -0.18
C VAL A 73 7.91 9.47 -1.57
N HIS A 74 8.79 10.02 -2.40
CA HIS A 74 8.52 10.33 -3.80
C HIS A 74 8.07 9.08 -4.59
N GLU A 75 8.81 7.96 -4.49
CA GLU A 75 8.44 6.72 -5.17
C GLU A 75 7.08 6.18 -4.70
N VAL A 76 6.83 6.19 -3.38
CA VAL A 76 5.54 5.75 -2.84
C VAL A 76 4.41 6.67 -3.31
N ALA A 77 4.57 7.99 -3.19
CA ALA A 77 3.55 8.95 -3.59
C ALA A 77 3.22 8.86 -5.09
N HIS A 78 4.23 8.69 -5.95
CA HIS A 78 4.02 8.48 -7.38
C HIS A 78 3.28 7.18 -7.65
N PHE A 79 3.68 6.07 -7.02
CA PHE A 79 2.96 4.80 -7.16
C PHE A 79 1.49 4.93 -6.78
N LEU A 80 1.20 5.55 -5.63
CA LEU A 80 -0.18 5.79 -5.17
C LEU A 80 -0.95 6.65 -6.18
N SER A 81 -0.34 7.74 -6.65
CA SER A 81 -0.94 8.67 -7.61
C SER A 81 -1.30 7.97 -8.93
N TYR A 82 -0.37 7.22 -9.53
CA TYR A 82 -0.64 6.49 -10.76
C TYR A 82 -1.73 5.42 -10.58
N CYS A 83 -1.73 4.69 -9.46
CA CYS A 83 -2.77 3.70 -9.18
C CYS A 83 -4.15 4.36 -9.09
N VAL A 84 -4.26 5.49 -8.37
CA VAL A 84 -5.50 6.28 -8.27
C VAL A 84 -5.95 6.78 -9.64
N THR A 85 -5.07 7.47 -10.38
CA THR A 85 -5.40 8.08 -11.69
C THR A 85 -5.72 7.03 -12.76
N ARG A 86 -5.12 5.84 -12.70
CA ARG A 86 -5.38 4.75 -13.66
C ARG A 86 -6.44 3.77 -13.18
N HIS A 87 -7.07 4.01 -12.02
CA HIS A 87 -8.04 3.12 -11.40
C HIS A 87 -7.53 1.68 -11.26
N VAL A 88 -6.26 1.53 -10.89
CA VAL A 88 -5.63 0.23 -10.63
C VAL A 88 -5.68 -0.04 -9.13
N PRO A 89 -6.50 -0.99 -8.66
CA PRO A 89 -6.50 -1.32 -7.26
C PRO A 89 -5.17 -1.97 -6.87
N PHE A 90 -4.70 -1.68 -5.66
CA PHE A 90 -3.38 -2.10 -5.22
C PHE A 90 -3.36 -2.60 -3.77
N LYS A 91 -2.22 -3.20 -3.39
CA LYS A 91 -1.87 -3.41 -1.98
C LYS A 91 -0.45 -2.97 -1.69
N ALA A 92 -0.21 -2.51 -0.47
CA ALA A 92 1.12 -2.16 0.02
C ALA A 92 1.64 -3.23 0.97
N THR A 93 2.89 -3.64 0.84
CA THR A 93 3.42 -4.79 1.60
C THR A 93 4.82 -4.50 2.09
N ALA A 94 5.28 -5.30 3.06
CA ALA A 94 6.59 -5.22 3.68
C ALA A 94 6.85 -3.90 4.42
N GLY A 95 7.02 -3.98 5.75
CA GLY A 95 7.37 -2.84 6.58
C GLY A 95 6.20 -2.03 7.14
N LEU A 96 4.94 -2.44 6.92
CA LEU A 96 3.74 -1.76 7.43
C LEU A 96 3.22 -2.38 8.73
N HIS A 97 4.12 -2.49 9.71
CA HIS A 97 3.82 -3.00 11.05
C HIS A 97 3.28 -1.91 11.97
N HIS A 98 3.60 -0.66 11.66
CA HIS A 98 3.39 0.48 12.54
C HIS A 98 2.25 1.35 12.04
N ALA A 99 1.50 1.96 12.96
CA ALA A 99 0.39 2.85 12.60
C ALA A 99 0.90 4.10 11.87
N LEU A 100 1.96 4.72 12.40
CA LEU A 100 2.58 5.93 11.88
C LEU A 100 4.01 5.70 11.42
N ARG A 101 4.51 6.61 10.57
CA ARG A 101 5.91 6.65 10.17
C ARG A 101 6.80 6.81 11.41
N GLY A 102 7.90 6.07 11.49
CA GLY A 102 8.80 6.15 12.64
C GLY A 102 10.08 5.36 12.46
N ILE A 103 11.02 5.52 13.39
CA ILE A 103 12.27 4.75 13.40
C ILE A 103 12.04 3.44 14.14
N HIS A 104 12.05 2.32 13.43
CA HIS A 104 11.77 0.99 13.97
C HIS A 104 12.85 -0.03 13.57
N PRO A 105 12.99 -1.14 14.32
CA PRO A 105 13.83 -2.26 13.91
C PRO A 105 13.33 -2.88 12.60
N LEU A 106 14.24 -3.15 11.65
CA LEU A 106 13.91 -3.80 10.37
C LEU A 106 13.49 -5.27 10.51
N THR A 107 13.89 -5.92 11.61
CA THR A 107 13.61 -7.32 11.94
C THR A 107 13.40 -7.48 13.45
N TYR A 108 12.92 -8.65 13.87
CA TYR A 108 12.75 -9.01 15.29
C TYR A 108 14.06 -9.42 16.00
N ALA A 109 15.21 -9.38 15.31
CA ALA A 109 16.49 -9.71 15.94
C ALA A 109 16.87 -8.63 16.98
N PRO A 110 17.47 -9.01 18.13
CA PRO A 110 17.85 -8.05 19.17
C PRO A 110 18.73 -6.89 18.68
N ASP A 111 19.66 -7.18 17.77
CA ASP A 111 20.59 -6.22 17.19
C ASP A 111 20.17 -5.77 15.78
N SER A 112 18.86 -5.82 15.48
CA SER A 112 18.36 -5.40 14.18
C SER A 112 18.70 -3.94 13.91
N GLU A 113 19.24 -3.69 12.72
CA GLU A 113 19.34 -2.34 12.18
C GLU A 113 17.96 -1.67 12.22
N ARG A 114 17.97 -0.36 12.48
CA ARG A 114 16.77 0.47 12.55
C ARG A 114 16.69 1.37 11.33
N ALA A 115 15.46 1.64 10.89
CA ALA A 115 15.21 2.50 9.75
C ALA A 115 13.93 3.30 9.94
N LEU A 116 13.81 4.40 9.19
CA LEU A 116 12.58 5.16 9.09
C LEU A 116 11.57 4.41 8.20
N MET A 117 10.59 3.76 8.82
CA MET A 117 9.59 2.91 8.16
C MET A 117 8.26 3.66 8.00
N TYR A 118 7.46 3.29 7.01
CA TYR A 118 6.13 3.87 6.78
C TYR A 118 5.10 3.34 7.77
N GLY A 119 4.13 4.20 8.11
CA GLY A 119 2.93 3.79 8.83
C GLY A 119 1.78 3.39 7.88
N PHE A 120 1.00 2.37 8.23
CA PHE A 120 -0.15 1.98 7.41
C PHE A 120 -1.25 3.06 7.38
N ILE A 121 -1.41 3.85 8.45
CA ILE A 121 -2.35 4.99 8.46
C ILE A 121 -1.86 6.09 7.51
N ASN A 122 -0.55 6.36 7.46
CA ASN A 122 0.00 7.31 6.50
C ASN A 122 -0.31 6.88 5.05
N VAL A 123 -0.10 5.61 4.72
CA VAL A 123 -0.33 5.11 3.35
C VAL A 123 -1.81 5.17 2.98
N ILE A 124 -2.72 4.76 3.88
CA ILE A 124 -4.16 4.80 3.63
C ILE A 124 -4.63 6.24 3.43
N LEU A 125 -4.30 7.16 4.33
CA LEU A 125 -4.76 8.55 4.24
C LEU A 125 -4.11 9.32 3.07
N ALA A 126 -2.86 8.99 2.70
CA ALA A 126 -2.23 9.56 1.50
C ALA A 126 -2.94 9.08 0.22
N THR A 127 -3.36 7.81 0.20
CA THR A 127 -4.19 7.27 -0.89
C THR A 127 -5.54 7.97 -0.93
N SER A 128 -6.18 8.19 0.24
CA SER A 128 -7.43 8.93 0.34
C SER A 128 -7.28 10.36 -0.17
N MET A 129 -6.21 11.06 0.22
CA MET A 129 -5.89 12.42 -0.27
C MET A 129 -5.85 12.47 -1.79
N LEU A 130 -5.10 11.56 -2.41
CA LEU A 130 -5.00 11.48 -3.87
C LEU A 130 -6.34 11.12 -4.54
N SER A 131 -7.12 10.21 -3.93
CA SER A 131 -8.43 9.80 -4.46
C SER A 131 -9.47 10.93 -4.46
N LEU A 132 -9.29 11.93 -3.59
CA LEU A 132 -10.13 13.12 -3.51
C LEU A 132 -9.64 14.26 -4.43
N GLY A 133 -8.64 13.99 -5.29
CA GLY A 133 -8.04 14.97 -6.19
C GLY A 133 -7.00 15.88 -5.52
N GLY A 134 -6.50 15.49 -4.34
CA GLY A 134 -5.46 16.22 -3.63
C GLY A 134 -4.10 16.19 -4.33
N ASP A 135 -3.25 17.14 -3.97
CA ASP A 135 -1.91 17.30 -4.53
C ASP A 135 -0.92 16.21 -4.04
N ILE A 136 -0.02 15.78 -4.92
CA ILE A 136 0.98 14.75 -4.61
C ILE A 136 1.99 15.19 -3.55
N GLY A 137 2.29 16.49 -3.47
CA GLY A 137 3.11 17.07 -2.42
C GLY A 137 2.43 17.00 -1.06
N VAL A 138 1.11 17.22 -1.00
CA VAL A 138 0.31 17.05 0.22
C VAL A 138 0.28 15.57 0.65
N ALA A 139 0.08 14.65 -0.29
CA ALA A 139 0.16 13.21 -0.03
C ALA A 139 1.55 12.79 0.47
N SER A 140 2.62 13.37 -0.10
CA SER A 140 4.01 13.14 0.34
C SER A 140 4.25 13.64 1.77
N ALA A 141 3.76 14.83 2.10
CA ALA A 141 3.84 15.36 3.46
C ALA A 141 3.08 14.49 4.48
N LEU A 142 1.96 13.89 4.06
CA LEU A 142 1.21 12.94 4.89
C LEU A 142 2.03 11.65 5.10
N LEU A 143 2.67 11.13 4.06
CA LEU A 143 3.56 9.97 4.13
C LEU A 143 4.80 10.18 5.02
N GLU A 144 5.20 11.44 5.25
CA GLU A 144 6.32 11.85 6.10
C GLU A 144 5.94 12.09 7.56
N ASP A 145 4.65 12.36 7.84
CA ASP A 145 4.21 12.76 9.18
C ASP A 145 4.30 11.61 10.18
N SER A 146 5.07 11.83 11.25
CA SER A 146 5.32 10.88 12.33
C SER A 146 4.70 11.33 13.66
N LEU A 147 4.02 12.48 13.70
CA LEU A 147 3.50 13.06 14.92
C LEU A 147 2.07 12.55 15.19
N PRO A 148 1.82 11.80 16.27
CA PRO A 148 0.47 11.33 16.60
C PRO A 148 -0.55 12.47 16.73
N THR A 149 -0.12 13.63 17.21
CA THR A 149 -0.96 14.82 17.38
C THR A 149 -1.43 15.45 16.07
N SER A 150 -0.82 15.08 14.94
CA SER A 150 -1.30 15.49 13.61
C SER A 150 -2.58 14.76 13.20
N PHE A 151 -2.94 13.66 13.88
CA PHE A 151 -4.01 12.76 13.50
C PHE A 151 -5.12 12.72 14.56
N SER A 152 -6.37 12.63 14.11
CA SER A 152 -7.51 12.37 15.00
C SER A 152 -8.61 11.59 14.30
N PHE A 153 -9.37 10.82 15.08
CA PHE A 153 -10.44 9.95 14.61
C PHE A 153 -11.64 10.09 15.55
N ASP A 154 -12.83 10.29 15.01
CA ASP A 154 -14.05 10.50 15.80
C ASP A 154 -15.23 9.61 15.37
N GLY A 155 -14.97 8.55 14.61
CA GLY A 155 -15.97 7.62 14.10
C GLY A 155 -16.76 8.13 12.89
N GLU A 156 -16.75 9.43 12.61
CA GLU A 156 -17.36 10.03 11.41
C GLU A 156 -16.33 10.43 10.35
N CYS A 157 -15.10 10.72 10.80
CA CYS A 157 -13.99 11.00 9.90
C CYS A 157 -12.63 10.70 10.54
N ALA A 158 -11.63 10.54 9.67
CA ALA A 158 -10.24 10.74 10.03
C ALA A 158 -9.85 12.18 9.70
N ARG A 159 -8.92 12.74 10.48
CA ARG A 159 -8.30 14.03 10.18
C ARG A 159 -6.80 13.91 10.22
N TRP A 160 -6.15 14.63 9.31
CA TRP A 160 -4.72 14.90 9.35
C TRP A 160 -4.53 16.40 9.15
N ARG A 161 -4.04 17.08 10.18
CA ARG A 161 -3.96 18.56 10.22
C ARG A 161 -5.32 19.20 9.90
N ASP A 162 -5.40 20.00 8.85
CA ASP A 162 -6.61 20.66 8.35
C ASP A 162 -7.42 19.80 7.36
N GLN A 163 -6.89 18.63 6.97
CA GLN A 163 -7.54 17.72 6.03
C GLN A 163 -8.49 16.79 6.76
N ARG A 164 -9.69 16.60 6.18
CA ARG A 164 -10.74 15.74 6.70
C ARG A 164 -11.09 14.67 5.67
N PHE A 165 -11.16 13.42 6.11
CA PHE A 165 -11.56 12.26 5.32
C PHE A 165 -12.81 11.65 5.93
N ALA A 166 -13.95 11.79 5.26
CA ALA A 166 -15.21 11.22 5.74
C ALA A 166 -15.15 9.68 5.72
N MET A 167 -15.89 9.03 6.62
CA MET A 167 -15.90 7.55 6.66
C MET A 167 -16.25 6.90 5.32
N TYR A 168 -17.19 7.47 4.55
CA TYR A 168 -17.56 6.90 3.24
C TYR A 168 -16.40 6.96 2.23
N GLU A 169 -15.52 7.95 2.32
CA GLU A 169 -14.34 8.11 1.45
C GLU A 169 -13.29 7.07 1.82
N LEU A 170 -13.07 6.86 3.12
CA LEU A 170 -12.16 5.83 3.63
C LEU A 170 -12.64 4.42 3.28
N VAL A 171 -13.95 4.17 3.37
CA VAL A 171 -14.58 2.91 2.95
C VAL A 171 -14.39 2.71 1.45
N HIS A 172 -14.64 3.73 0.63
CA HIS A 172 -14.43 3.67 -0.81
C HIS A 172 -12.98 3.29 -1.17
N VAL A 173 -12.01 3.96 -0.54
CA VAL A 173 -10.57 3.69 -0.74
C VAL A 173 -10.24 2.23 -0.38
N ARG A 174 -10.69 1.76 0.78
CA ARG A 174 -10.46 0.38 1.24
C ARG A 174 -11.05 -0.68 0.30
N GLU A 175 -12.21 -0.40 -0.28
CA GLU A 175 -12.95 -1.39 -1.09
C GLU A 175 -12.56 -1.39 -2.56
N ASN A 176 -12.09 -0.26 -3.09
CA ASN A 176 -11.92 -0.08 -4.54
C ASN A 176 -10.49 0.31 -4.96
N ILE A 177 -9.67 0.84 -4.05
CA ILE A 177 -8.36 1.41 -4.41
C ILE A 177 -7.24 0.68 -3.68
N MET A 178 -7.19 0.76 -2.35
CA MET A 178 -6.20 0.10 -1.52
C MET A 178 -6.80 -1.15 -0.89
N MET A 179 -6.66 -2.28 -1.57
CA MET A 179 -7.25 -3.56 -1.20
C MET A 179 -6.71 -4.15 0.10
N GLY A 180 -5.56 -3.66 0.56
CA GLY A 180 -5.01 -4.01 1.86
C GLY A 180 -3.55 -3.62 2.04
N PHE A 181 -3.05 -3.91 3.23
CA PHE A 181 -1.62 -3.86 3.51
C PHE A 181 -1.11 -5.17 4.13
N GLY A 182 0.19 -5.43 4.02
CA GLY A 182 0.84 -6.61 4.59
C GLY A 182 1.63 -6.28 5.85
N SER A 183 1.30 -6.97 6.94
CA SER A 183 2.08 -7.04 8.19
C SER A 183 2.38 -8.51 8.51
N CYS A 184 3.55 -8.80 9.10
CA CYS A 184 3.88 -10.15 9.56
C CYS A 184 3.19 -10.53 10.87
N SER A 185 2.61 -9.56 11.56
CA SER A 185 1.86 -9.74 12.80
C SER A 185 0.52 -9.05 12.70
N PHE A 186 -0.53 -9.77 13.09
CA PHE A 186 -1.87 -9.20 13.20
C PHE A 186 -2.03 -8.34 14.47
N THR A 187 -1.34 -8.73 15.55
CA THR A 187 -1.42 -8.09 16.86
C THR A 187 -0.70 -6.75 16.89
N GLU A 188 0.46 -6.62 16.24
CA GLU A 188 1.29 -5.40 16.27
C GLU A 188 0.53 -4.13 15.82
N PRO A 189 -0.08 -4.09 14.61
CA PRO A 189 -0.91 -2.97 14.19
C PRO A 189 -2.03 -2.63 15.18
N LEU A 190 -2.71 -3.65 15.71
CA LEU A 190 -3.83 -3.44 16.64
C LEU A 190 -3.38 -2.86 17.98
N ASP A 191 -2.29 -3.38 18.53
CA ASP A 191 -1.80 -2.95 19.84
C ASP A 191 -1.23 -1.53 19.76
N GLU A 192 -0.59 -1.14 18.65
CA GLU A 192 -0.20 0.26 18.44
C GLU A 192 -1.41 1.20 18.33
N MET A 193 -2.46 0.81 17.59
CA MET A 193 -3.67 1.61 17.48
C MET A 193 -4.33 1.82 18.86
N LYS A 194 -4.34 0.81 19.74
CA LYS A 194 -4.81 0.95 21.14
C LYS A 194 -3.91 1.87 21.96
N GLN A 195 -2.59 1.76 21.82
CA GLN A 195 -1.64 2.65 22.51
C GLN A 195 -1.83 4.11 22.10
N LEU A 196 -2.15 4.35 20.84
CA LEU A 196 -2.53 5.67 20.30
C LEU A 196 -3.96 6.11 20.68
N ARG A 197 -4.74 5.23 21.31
CA ARG A 197 -6.16 5.43 21.68
C ARG A 197 -7.07 5.66 20.48
N TRP A 198 -6.78 4.99 19.36
CA TRP A 198 -7.60 5.00 18.15
C TRP A 198 -8.51 3.77 18.04
N LEU A 199 -8.37 2.82 18.97
CA LEU A 199 -9.22 1.66 19.20
C LEU A 199 -9.45 1.44 20.70
#